data_AF-A0A3N7A7T3-F1
#
_entry.id   AF-A0A3N7A7T3-F1
#
_cell.length_a   1.000
_cell.length_b   1.000
_cell.length_c   1.000
_cell.angle_alpha   90.00
_cell.angle_beta   90.00
_cell.angle_gamma   90.00
#
_symmetry.space_group_name_H-M   'P 1'
#
loop_
_entity.id
_entity.type
_entity.pdbx_description
1 polymer ?
#
loop_
_entity_poly.entity_id
_entity_poly.type
_entity_poly.pdbx_seq_one_letter_code
_entity_poly.pdbx_strand_id
1 'polypeptide(L)'
;MKKIFSFYFIAVLFLFSLTSCNRLKPAGFWYNFQSKDISYKESDHGPWGGHTAILWHSKHIGHFATETALDFAKENGWIFVDSTQVAKLIVNGWVYNEKNIFPLSYSDTFRPHVISFSATFAHFPRQINTEMTVYRFKTGWISIHAETTQAEEINGFLTMSMDKKEMAIYHKWGE
;
A
#
# COMPACT_ATOMS: atom_id res chain seq x y z
N MET A 1 -20.04 46.97 11.28
CA MET A 1 -20.52 45.63 10.87
C MET A 1 -19.59 44.84 9.94
N LYS A 2 -18.72 45.45 9.10
CA LYS A 2 -17.79 44.69 8.23
C LYS A 2 -16.69 43.88 8.95
N LYS A 3 -16.25 44.28 10.15
CA LYS A 3 -15.14 43.61 10.87
C LYS A 3 -15.53 42.27 11.53
N ILE A 4 -16.80 42.08 11.89
CA ILE A 4 -17.28 40.84 12.53
C ILE A 4 -17.41 39.71 11.50
N PHE A 5 -17.83 40.04 10.27
CA PHE A 5 -17.96 39.06 9.18
C PHE A 5 -16.59 38.49 8.73
N SER A 6 -15.52 39.30 8.83
CA SER A 6 -14.17 38.89 8.49
C SER A 6 -13.55 37.90 9.49
N PHE A 7 -13.98 37.92 10.76
CA PHE A 7 -13.45 37.03 11.79
C PHE A 7 -14.03 35.60 11.69
N TYR A 8 -15.32 35.49 11.36
CA TYR A 8 -15.98 34.20 11.16
C TYR A 8 -15.45 33.45 9.92
N PHE A 9 -15.13 34.17 8.84
CA PHE A 9 -14.60 33.55 7.63
C PHE A 9 -13.21 32.91 7.85
N ILE A 10 -12.36 33.54 8.66
CA ILE A 10 -11.03 33.01 9.02
C ILE A 10 -11.17 31.80 9.96
N ALA A 11 -12.12 31.82 10.90
CA ALA A 11 -12.38 30.70 11.80
C ALA A 11 -12.90 29.46 11.06
N VAL A 12 -13.74 29.63 10.03
CA VAL A 12 -14.20 28.54 9.17
C VAL A 12 -13.05 27.96 8.33
N LEU A 13 -12.18 28.79 7.77
CA LEU A 13 -10.98 28.35 7.02
C LEU A 13 -9.97 27.56 7.89
N PHE A 14 -9.85 27.90 9.18
CA PHE A 14 -8.99 27.17 10.13
C PHE A 14 -9.57 25.82 10.57
N LEU A 15 -10.89 25.64 10.54
CA LEU A 15 -11.53 24.36 10.85
C LEU A 15 -11.35 23.33 9.73
N PHE A 16 -11.17 23.77 8.47
CA PHE A 16 -10.88 22.88 7.34
C PHE A 16 -9.40 22.46 7.23
N SER A 17 -8.46 23.15 7.88
CA SER A 17 -7.03 22.87 7.75
C SER A 17 -6.50 21.77 8.68
N LEU A 18 -7.29 21.30 9.66
CA LEU A 18 -6.84 20.30 10.64
C LEU A 18 -7.16 18.84 10.26
N THR A 19 -7.93 18.58 9.20
CA THR A 19 -8.33 17.22 8.81
C THR A 19 -7.69 16.72 7.51
N SER A 20 -6.88 17.53 6.83
CA SER A 20 -6.47 17.25 5.44
C SER A 20 -5.03 16.75 5.22
N CYS A 21 -4.14 16.75 6.21
CA CYS A 21 -2.71 16.51 5.93
C CYS A 21 -2.31 15.05 5.65
N ASN A 22 -3.09 14.04 6.07
CA ASN A 22 -2.73 12.63 5.85
C ASN A 22 -3.31 12.03 4.56
N ARG A 23 -4.36 12.63 3.98
CA ARG A 23 -4.98 12.16 2.73
C ARG A 23 -4.23 12.58 1.47
N LEU A 24 -3.33 13.56 1.57
CA LEU A 24 -2.58 14.08 0.42
C LEU A 24 -1.43 13.16 -0.01
N LYS A 25 -0.97 12.26 0.86
CA LYS A 25 0.11 11.32 0.53
C LYS A 25 -0.48 10.00 0.02
N PRO A 26 -0.04 9.50 -1.17
CA PRO A 26 -0.38 8.17 -1.64
C PRO A 26 -0.16 7.12 -0.54
N ALA A 27 -1.17 6.29 -0.27
CA ALA A 27 -1.18 5.28 0.82
C ALA A 27 -0.93 5.80 2.25
N GLY A 28 -0.79 7.12 2.50
CA GLY A 28 -0.38 7.66 3.80
C GLY A 28 -1.38 7.42 4.94
N PHE A 29 -2.66 7.19 4.61
CA PHE A 29 -3.70 6.88 5.59
C PHE A 29 -3.42 5.57 6.35
N TRP A 30 -2.68 4.64 5.74
CA TRP A 30 -2.29 3.36 6.35
C TRP A 30 -1.42 3.52 7.60
N TYR A 31 -0.69 4.62 7.76
CA TYR A 31 0.16 4.82 8.96
C TYR A 31 -0.62 4.82 10.28
N ASN A 32 -1.92 5.09 10.24
CA ASN A 32 -2.78 5.10 11.43
C ASN A 32 -3.48 3.76 11.67
N PHE A 33 -3.48 2.86 10.69
CA PHE A 33 -4.08 1.54 10.83
C PHE A 33 -3.20 0.67 11.72
N GLN A 34 -3.71 0.29 12.89
CA GLN A 34 -3.02 -0.57 13.87
C GLN A 34 -1.54 -0.18 14.06
N SER A 35 -1.30 1.13 14.24
CA SER A 35 0.03 1.72 14.14
C SER A 35 1.07 1.15 15.11
N LYS A 36 0.63 0.58 16.23
CA LYS A 36 1.48 -0.07 17.24
C LYS A 36 2.11 -1.37 16.74
N ASP A 37 1.52 -2.00 15.72
CA ASP A 37 1.98 -3.27 15.17
C ASP A 37 2.85 -3.09 13.91
N ILE A 38 3.13 -1.84 13.49
CA ILE A 38 4.00 -1.55 12.36
C ILE A 38 5.44 -1.94 12.71
N SER A 39 5.98 -2.94 12.02
CA SER A 39 7.36 -3.42 12.16
C SER A 39 8.32 -2.71 11.21
N TYR A 40 7.84 -2.26 10.05
CA TYR A 40 8.64 -1.54 9.07
C TYR A 40 7.76 -0.60 8.23
N LYS A 41 8.34 0.52 7.82
CA LYS A 41 7.75 1.43 6.83
C LYS A 41 8.82 2.11 5.99
N GLU A 42 8.57 2.19 4.69
CA GLU A 42 9.34 2.97 3.75
C GLU A 42 8.37 3.69 2.82
N SER A 43 8.67 4.96 2.51
CA SER A 43 7.89 5.72 1.55
C SER A 43 8.75 6.80 0.92
N ASP A 44 8.70 6.87 -0.39
CA ASP A 44 9.29 7.95 -1.18
C ASP A 44 8.19 8.67 -1.97
N HIS A 45 8.31 9.99 -2.09
CA HIS A 45 7.31 10.84 -2.75
C HIS A 45 7.99 11.86 -3.66
N GLY A 46 8.69 11.34 -4.67
CA GLY A 46 9.35 12.14 -5.69
C GLY A 46 8.36 12.92 -6.57
N PRO A 47 8.86 13.93 -7.30
CA PRO A 47 8.04 14.75 -8.20
C PRO A 47 7.43 13.96 -9.37
N TRP A 48 8.01 12.82 -9.73
CA TRP A 48 7.61 11.99 -10.88
C TRP A 48 6.94 10.67 -10.48
N GLY A 49 6.83 10.40 -9.18
CA GLY A 49 6.35 9.12 -8.69
C GLY A 49 6.90 8.78 -7.32
N GLY A 50 6.59 7.58 -6.87
CA GLY A 50 7.10 7.06 -5.61
C GLY A 50 6.49 5.73 -5.23
N HIS A 51 6.81 5.32 -4.02
CA HIS A 51 6.35 4.06 -3.46
C HIS A 51 6.05 4.19 -1.98
N THR A 52 5.27 3.23 -1.49
CA THR A 52 5.05 3.00 -0.07
C THR A 52 5.07 1.50 0.19
N ALA A 53 5.80 1.10 1.22
CA ALA A 53 5.76 -0.23 1.81
C ALA A 53 5.55 -0.08 3.31
N ILE A 54 4.48 -0.66 3.86
CA ILE A 54 4.26 -0.70 5.32
C ILE A 54 3.96 -2.14 5.71
N LEU A 55 4.66 -2.62 6.72
CA LEU A 55 4.68 -3.99 7.18
C LEU A 55 4.24 -4.00 8.65
N TRP A 56 3.29 -4.87 8.97
CA TRP A 56 2.80 -5.11 10.33
C TRP A 56 3.11 -6.52 10.80
N HIS A 57 3.41 -6.67 12.07
CA HIS A 57 3.64 -7.96 12.70
C HIS A 57 2.99 -8.00 14.09
N SER A 58 2.18 -9.02 14.34
CA SER A 58 1.60 -9.30 15.65
C SER A 58 2.13 -10.61 16.22
N LYS A 59 2.21 -10.65 17.56
CA LYS A 59 2.53 -11.88 18.29
C LYS A 59 1.36 -12.88 18.31
N HIS A 60 0.13 -12.43 18.00
CA HIS A 60 -1.08 -13.22 18.15
C HIS A 60 -1.64 -13.71 16.81
N ILE A 61 -1.98 -15.00 16.73
CA ILE A 61 -2.69 -15.59 15.59
C ILE A 61 -4.07 -14.94 15.47
N GLY A 62 -4.52 -14.65 14.26
CA GLY A 62 -5.84 -14.06 14.03
C GLY A 62 -5.92 -12.55 14.27
N HIS A 63 -4.80 -11.88 14.56
CA HIS A 63 -4.77 -10.46 14.93
C HIS A 63 -5.28 -9.54 13.81
N PHE A 64 -4.84 -9.78 12.56
CA PHE A 64 -5.28 -8.98 11.42
C PHE A 64 -6.55 -9.58 10.80
N ALA A 65 -7.69 -8.92 10.99
CA ALA A 65 -8.94 -9.30 10.34
C ALA A 65 -8.99 -8.76 8.90
N THR A 66 -9.25 -9.66 7.95
CA THR A 66 -9.32 -9.32 6.53
C THR A 66 -10.37 -8.27 6.22
N GLU A 67 -11.60 -8.46 6.71
CA GLU A 67 -12.71 -7.53 6.49
C GLU A 67 -12.37 -6.12 6.99
N THR A 68 -11.82 -6.02 8.21
CA THR A 68 -11.39 -4.73 8.77
C THR A 68 -10.36 -4.02 7.90
N ALA A 69 -9.39 -4.74 7.32
CA ALA A 69 -8.40 -4.14 6.44
C ALA A 69 -8.98 -3.72 5.09
N LEU A 70 -9.88 -4.53 4.50
CA LEU A 70 -10.55 -4.21 3.24
C LEU A 70 -11.51 -3.01 3.39
N ASP A 71 -12.27 -2.96 4.48
CA ASP A 71 -13.17 -1.84 4.79
C ASP A 71 -12.37 -0.55 5.01
N PHE A 72 -11.26 -0.64 5.75
CA PHE A 72 -10.37 0.51 5.95
C PHE A 72 -9.79 1.04 4.63
N ALA A 73 -9.41 0.15 3.70
CA ALA A 73 -8.96 0.54 2.36
C ALA A 73 -10.07 1.27 1.59
N LYS A 74 -11.29 0.71 1.61
CA LYS A 74 -12.47 1.26 0.94
C LYS A 74 -12.86 2.64 1.48
N GLU A 75 -12.88 2.82 2.79
CA GLU A 75 -13.16 4.10 3.45
C GLU A 75 -12.16 5.21 3.08
N ASN A 76 -10.96 4.82 2.64
CA ASN A 76 -9.91 5.72 2.17
C ASN A 76 -9.80 5.78 0.64
N GLY A 77 -10.79 5.28 -0.09
CA GLY A 77 -10.91 5.44 -1.54
C GLY A 77 -10.19 4.38 -2.37
N TRP A 78 -9.62 3.33 -1.75
CA TRP A 78 -9.08 2.21 -2.50
C TRP A 78 -10.21 1.25 -2.90
N ILE A 79 -10.27 0.91 -4.18
CA ILE A 79 -11.31 0.04 -4.74
C ILE A 79 -10.72 -1.36 -4.87
N PHE A 80 -11.27 -2.31 -4.10
CA PHE A 80 -10.90 -3.72 -4.19
C PHE A 80 -11.22 -4.28 -5.59
N VAL A 81 -10.26 -5.00 -6.17
CA VAL A 81 -10.39 -5.65 -7.48
C VAL A 81 -10.61 -7.15 -7.31
N ASP A 82 -9.61 -7.84 -6.77
CA ASP A 82 -9.66 -9.27 -6.51
C ASP A 82 -8.60 -9.70 -5.49
N SER A 83 -8.58 -11.00 -5.20
CA SER A 83 -7.57 -11.62 -4.37
C SER A 83 -7.01 -12.89 -4.98
N THR A 84 -5.79 -13.24 -4.59
CA THR A 84 -5.09 -14.45 -5.03
C THR A 84 -4.37 -15.07 -3.84
N GLN A 85 -4.64 -16.34 -3.57
CA GLN A 85 -3.85 -17.12 -2.62
C GLN A 85 -2.57 -17.58 -3.29
N VAL A 86 -1.45 -17.41 -2.59
CA VAL A 86 -0.12 -17.71 -3.11
C VAL A 86 0.54 -18.72 -2.18
N ALA A 87 0.76 -19.92 -2.72
CA ALA A 87 1.42 -21.00 -2.00
C ALA A 87 2.83 -20.62 -1.54
N LYS A 88 3.25 -21.14 -0.38
CA LYS A 88 4.58 -20.90 0.20
C LYS A 88 5.73 -21.17 -0.78
N LEU A 89 5.61 -22.18 -1.63
CA LEU A 89 6.63 -22.50 -2.64
C LEU A 89 6.89 -21.33 -3.60
N ILE A 90 5.82 -20.66 -4.04
CA ILE A 90 5.90 -19.50 -4.93
C ILE A 90 6.45 -18.31 -4.17
N VAL A 91 5.94 -18.05 -2.96
CA VAL A 91 6.44 -16.99 -2.08
C VAL A 91 7.95 -17.12 -1.89
N ASN A 92 8.46 -18.30 -1.52
CA ASN A 92 9.90 -18.52 -1.32
C ASN A 92 10.77 -18.21 -2.55
N GLY A 93 10.19 -18.22 -3.77
CA GLY A 93 10.90 -17.86 -5.00
C GLY A 93 11.05 -16.35 -5.23
N TRP A 94 10.37 -15.49 -4.47
CA TRP A 94 10.46 -14.04 -4.66
C TRP A 94 11.65 -13.45 -3.92
N VAL A 95 12.81 -13.58 -4.56
CA VAL A 95 14.09 -13.12 -4.04
C VAL A 95 14.76 -12.24 -5.09
N TYR A 96 15.31 -11.11 -4.64
CA TYR A 96 16.15 -10.21 -5.44
C TYR A 96 17.37 -9.82 -4.62
N ASN A 97 18.58 -10.01 -5.18
CA ASN A 97 19.84 -9.78 -4.48
C ASN A 97 19.86 -10.39 -3.06
N GLU A 98 19.48 -11.68 -2.97
CA GLU A 98 19.42 -12.47 -1.72
C GLU A 98 18.43 -11.95 -0.67
N LYS A 99 17.58 -10.98 -1.01
CA LYS A 99 16.55 -10.42 -0.12
C LYS A 99 15.16 -10.85 -0.57
N ASN A 100 14.30 -11.16 0.39
CA ASN A 100 12.88 -11.43 0.14
C ASN A 100 12.18 -10.15 -0.29
N ILE A 101 11.51 -10.19 -1.45
CA ILE A 101 10.80 -9.05 -2.02
C ILE A 101 9.35 -9.39 -2.34
N PHE A 102 8.54 -8.35 -2.51
CA PHE A 102 7.22 -8.43 -3.09
C PHE A 102 7.28 -8.02 -4.57
N PRO A 103 6.98 -8.94 -5.50
CA PRO A 103 7.28 -8.77 -6.92
C PRO A 103 6.17 -8.07 -7.73
N LEU A 104 5.61 -6.96 -7.22
CA LEU A 104 4.57 -6.10 -7.84
C LEU A 104 4.03 -6.61 -9.20
N SER A 105 2.80 -7.11 -9.25
CA SER A 105 2.22 -7.69 -10.47
C SER A 105 1.00 -6.91 -10.94
N TYR A 106 1.10 -6.37 -12.15
CA TYR A 106 0.11 -5.48 -12.76
C TYR A 106 -0.76 -6.15 -13.85
N SER A 107 -0.55 -7.45 -14.12
CA SER A 107 -1.36 -8.19 -15.10
C SER A 107 -2.81 -8.36 -14.65
N ASP A 108 -3.73 -8.73 -15.56
CA ASP A 108 -5.16 -8.96 -15.24
C ASP A 108 -5.39 -9.90 -14.06
N THR A 109 -4.47 -10.84 -13.81
CA THR A 109 -4.43 -11.69 -12.61
C THR A 109 -3.09 -11.52 -11.89
N PHE A 110 -3.04 -11.72 -10.57
CA PHE A 110 -1.78 -11.65 -9.83
C PHE A 110 -0.89 -12.86 -10.19
N ARG A 111 0.00 -12.67 -11.15
CA ARG A 111 0.96 -13.68 -11.65
C ARG A 111 2.33 -13.04 -11.73
N PRO A 112 2.97 -12.81 -10.57
CA PRO A 112 4.23 -12.10 -10.56
C PRO A 112 5.30 -12.91 -11.28
N HIS A 113 6.06 -12.22 -12.11
CA HIS A 113 7.28 -12.73 -12.68
C HIS A 113 8.43 -11.90 -12.11
N VAL A 114 9.30 -12.53 -11.30
CA VAL A 114 10.46 -11.83 -10.74
C VAL A 114 11.54 -11.79 -11.80
N ILE A 115 11.71 -10.61 -12.42
CA ILE A 115 12.80 -10.38 -13.36
C ILE A 115 14.01 -9.89 -12.55
N SER A 116 15.11 -10.64 -12.58
CA SER A 116 16.29 -10.47 -11.73
C SER A 116 17.05 -9.14 -11.88
N PHE A 117 16.63 -8.23 -12.76
CA PHE A 117 17.38 -7.01 -13.10
C PHE A 117 16.69 -5.69 -12.72
N SER A 118 15.48 -5.71 -12.15
CA SER A 118 14.80 -4.46 -11.77
C SER A 118 15.19 -4.00 -10.36
N ALA A 119 15.89 -2.87 -10.28
CA ALA A 119 16.22 -2.21 -9.01
C ALA A 119 14.97 -1.78 -8.21
N THR A 120 13.82 -1.64 -8.88
CA THR A 120 12.54 -1.26 -8.24
C THR A 120 12.14 -2.22 -7.12
N PHE A 121 12.47 -3.52 -7.22
CA PHE A 121 12.11 -4.50 -6.19
C PHE A 121 12.81 -4.25 -4.84
N ALA A 122 13.92 -3.51 -4.81
CA ALA A 122 14.61 -3.16 -3.57
C ALA A 122 13.73 -2.35 -2.60
N HIS A 123 12.73 -1.65 -3.13
CA HIS A 123 11.80 -0.80 -2.38
C HIS A 123 10.58 -1.54 -1.82
N PHE A 124 10.43 -2.83 -2.13
CA PHE A 124 9.28 -3.64 -1.74
C PHE A 124 9.74 -4.88 -0.95
N PRO A 125 10.31 -4.70 0.26
CA PRO A 125 10.73 -5.83 1.06
C PRO A 125 9.52 -6.65 1.51
N ARG A 126 9.72 -7.97 1.64
CA ARG A 126 8.68 -8.89 2.12
C ARG A 126 9.09 -9.58 3.41
N GLN A 127 8.24 -9.47 4.42
CA GLN A 127 8.39 -10.19 5.69
C GLN A 127 7.66 -11.55 5.69
N ILE A 128 6.52 -11.66 5.00
CA ILE A 128 5.69 -12.88 5.01
C ILE A 128 6.41 -13.99 4.23
N ASN A 129 6.86 -15.04 4.92
CA ASN A 129 7.60 -16.18 4.33
C ASN A 129 6.79 -17.48 4.35
N THR A 130 5.49 -17.35 4.50
CA THR A 130 4.51 -18.44 4.52
C THR A 130 3.56 -18.29 3.34
N GLU A 131 2.59 -19.19 3.24
CA GLU A 131 1.45 -18.96 2.36
C GLU A 131 0.72 -17.67 2.76
N MET A 132 0.20 -16.96 1.76
CA MET A 132 -0.47 -15.69 1.99
C MET A 132 -1.53 -15.42 0.94
N THR A 133 -2.43 -14.49 1.25
CA THR A 133 -3.35 -13.92 0.28
C THR A 133 -2.89 -12.54 -0.13
N VAL A 134 -2.90 -12.26 -1.43
CA VAL A 134 -2.67 -10.94 -2.02
C VAL A 134 -4.02 -10.37 -2.43
N TYR A 135 -4.34 -9.16 -2.01
CA TYR A 135 -5.52 -8.39 -2.38
C TYR A 135 -5.06 -7.20 -3.23
N ARG A 136 -5.71 -6.96 -4.36
CA ARG A 136 -5.34 -5.90 -5.29
C ARG A 136 -6.36 -4.79 -5.30
N PHE A 137 -5.88 -3.57 -5.47
CA PHE A 137 -6.69 -2.35 -5.40
C PHE A 137 -6.38 -1.40 -6.53
N LYS A 138 -7.42 -0.72 -7.02
CA LYS A 138 -7.27 0.58 -7.68
C LYS A 138 -7.18 1.66 -6.61
N THR A 139 -6.12 2.46 -6.64
CA THR A 139 -5.82 3.44 -5.57
C THR A 139 -6.27 4.85 -5.92
N GLY A 140 -6.70 5.08 -7.16
CA GLY A 140 -6.93 6.41 -7.73
C GLY A 140 -5.66 7.10 -8.23
N TRP A 141 -4.49 6.50 -8.02
CA TRP A 141 -3.21 6.92 -8.58
C TRP A 141 -2.83 6.00 -9.74
N ILE A 142 -2.06 6.52 -10.70
CA ILE A 142 -1.58 5.76 -11.86
C ILE A 142 -0.10 5.44 -11.64
N SER A 143 0.30 4.21 -11.92
CA SER A 143 1.71 3.83 -12.10
C SER A 143 2.02 3.77 -13.59
N ILE A 144 3.21 4.20 -14.00
CA ILE A 144 3.68 4.13 -15.38
C ILE A 144 4.83 3.13 -15.43
N HIS A 145 4.78 2.20 -16.39
CA HIS A 145 5.93 1.34 -16.67
C HIS A 145 6.95 2.08 -17.52
N ALA A 146 8.15 2.32 -16.98
CA ALA A 146 9.21 3.03 -17.68
C ALA A 146 9.55 2.44 -19.07
N GLU A 147 9.45 1.11 -19.22
CA GLU A 147 9.82 0.43 -20.47
C GLU A 147 8.70 0.43 -21.53
N THR A 148 7.44 0.35 -21.11
CA THR A 148 6.30 0.19 -22.03
C THR A 148 5.44 1.44 -22.15
N THR A 149 5.64 2.43 -21.29
CA THR A 149 4.77 3.63 -21.11
C THR A 149 3.31 3.30 -20.77
N GLN A 150 3.04 2.04 -20.42
CA GLN A 150 1.71 1.59 -20.06
C GLN A 150 1.34 2.13 -18.68
N ALA A 151 0.15 2.72 -18.62
CA ALA A 151 -0.46 3.18 -17.39
C ALA A 151 -1.19 2.02 -16.68
N GLU A 152 -0.95 1.89 -15.39
CA GLU A 152 -1.53 0.87 -14.53
C GLU A 152 -2.33 1.52 -13.40
N GLU A 153 -3.61 1.17 -13.33
CA GLU A 153 -4.53 1.63 -12.27
C GLU A 153 -4.56 0.66 -11.08
N ILE A 154 -4.20 -0.61 -11.28
CA ILE A 154 -4.15 -1.63 -10.23
C ILE A 154 -2.75 -1.66 -9.64
N ASN A 155 -2.49 -0.74 -8.72
CA ASN A 155 -1.15 -0.49 -8.19
C ASN A 155 -1.06 -0.51 -6.65
N GLY A 156 -2.16 -0.79 -5.97
CA GLY A 156 -2.21 -1.04 -4.54
C GLY A 156 -2.32 -2.52 -4.23
N PHE A 157 -1.51 -3.00 -3.29
CA PHE A 157 -1.50 -4.39 -2.86
C PHE A 157 -1.57 -4.47 -1.35
N LEU A 158 -2.42 -5.35 -0.83
CA LEU A 158 -2.37 -5.80 0.57
C LEU A 158 -2.01 -7.27 0.58
N THR A 159 -1.07 -7.67 1.42
CA THR A 159 -0.72 -9.07 1.65
C THR A 159 -1.00 -9.45 3.09
N MET A 160 -1.39 -10.70 3.31
CA MET A 160 -1.72 -11.20 4.64
C MET A 160 -1.43 -12.68 4.76
N SER A 161 -0.70 -13.05 5.81
CA SER A 161 -0.36 -14.44 6.11
C SER A 161 -1.62 -15.24 6.45
N MET A 162 -1.61 -16.55 6.20
CA MET A 162 -2.77 -17.41 6.47
C MET A 162 -3.16 -17.46 7.96
N ASP A 163 -2.19 -17.32 8.86
CA ASP A 163 -2.41 -17.23 10.31
C ASP A 163 -2.79 -15.83 10.79
N LYS A 164 -2.86 -14.85 9.88
CA LYS A 164 -3.24 -13.45 10.15
C LYS A 164 -2.36 -12.76 11.20
N LYS A 165 -1.10 -13.21 11.35
CA LYS A 165 -0.09 -12.58 12.20
C LYS A 165 0.71 -11.49 11.51
N GLU A 166 0.72 -11.50 10.18
CA GLU A 166 1.51 -10.58 9.37
C GLU A 166 0.65 -10.00 8.26
N MET A 167 0.81 -8.71 8.04
CA MET A 167 0.15 -7.97 6.98
C MET A 167 1.15 -7.00 6.37
N ALA A 168 1.02 -6.71 5.08
CA ALA A 168 1.75 -5.60 4.47
C ALA A 168 0.88 -4.90 3.45
N ILE A 169 1.18 -3.63 3.17
CA ILE A 169 0.73 -3.01 1.93
C ILE A 169 1.92 -2.49 1.12
N TYR A 170 1.72 -2.52 -0.19
CA TYR A 170 2.64 -2.02 -1.18
C TYR A 170 1.87 -1.14 -2.15
N HIS A 171 2.44 0.01 -2.49
CA HIS A 171 1.87 0.94 -3.45
C HIS A 171 2.99 1.55 -4.29
N LYS A 172 2.82 1.60 -5.61
CA LYS A 172 3.67 2.34 -6.53
C LYS A 172 2.81 3.29 -7.37
N TRP A 173 3.27 4.52 -7.59
CA TRP A 173 2.62 5.47 -8.50
C TRP A 173 3.67 6.29 -9.25
N GLY A 174 3.25 6.94 -10.33
CA GLY A 174 4.15 7.62 -11.25
C GLY A 174 5.10 6.66 -11.95
N GLU A 175 6.21 7.19 -12.45
CA GLU A 175 7.23 6.45 -13.23
C GLU A 175 8.05 5.47 -12.37
#